data_AF-A0A2V6CYW4-F1
#
_entry.id   AF-A0A2V6CYW4-F1
#
_cell.length_a   1.000
_cell.length_b   1.000
_cell.length_c   1.000
_cell.angle_alpha   90.00
_cell.angle_beta   90.00
_cell.angle_gamma   90.00
#
_symmetry.space_group_name_H-M   'P 1'
#
loop_
_entity.id
_entity.type
_entity.pdbx_description
1 polymer ?
#
loop_
_entity_poly.entity_id
_entity_poly.type
_entity_poly.pdbx_seq_one_letter_code
_entity_poly.pdbx_strand_id
1 'polypeptide(L)'
;DLTFNGREYKGERRGDKFFVRVRPEGGSYGEPRQIVLQTGSHTLKILWLESGQGRTLQQFPFAYIIPEKIWAPVTQTFLIPPDLKEYYSLGAWNGACMDCHVTQGQSRFVEGNRWDSQVAEFGIACEACHSEGRQHIDQNRNPIRRFTLHLTTNKTDPTITNPSRLKGADSALDCGQCHSVWAFNNMPDKIDFNRHGSDFRPGAHDLAQRFVVQPNAPDHSEQKDFIRRSEPDFFSNRFWGDGMIRVTGREFNGVQASPCFRGGEFSCISCHEMHLDSPGQTSVQRWARTAQLKPKMDSDAACLQCHQTMATNITAHTHHDKNSSGSRCYNCHMPRTTFGLLHAIRSHQVSSPTVKESVDYGRPNACNLCHLDQTLAWTAEKLGAWYHRPVPQLAPDDQNIAAAVQWILKGDAGQRALIAWGMGWESAQQTAGRDWLYPYLIYSLNDPYAAVRFDAWKSLQTLPGFSDFSFTYTAADDYLREMSARAYETWLRAVGERNVTIRPETALDSDGRFKQDTFQRLRGERDNKPIILAE
;
A
#
# COMPACT_ATOMS: atom_id res chain seq x y z
N ASP A 1 7.72 16.11 -23.90
CA ASP A 1 7.58 17.26 -22.99
C ASP A 1 6.47 16.99 -22.00
N LEU A 2 6.60 17.50 -20.77
CA LEU A 2 5.60 17.38 -19.70
C LEU A 2 5.36 18.76 -19.08
N THR A 3 4.15 19.03 -18.60
CA THR A 3 3.79 20.32 -17.98
C THR A 3 3.16 20.09 -16.61
N PHE A 4 3.62 20.82 -15.60
CA PHE A 4 3.07 20.76 -14.24
C PHE A 4 3.40 22.03 -13.46
N ASN A 5 2.42 22.56 -12.73
CA ASN A 5 2.55 23.77 -11.88
C ASN A 5 3.19 24.98 -12.61
N GLY A 6 2.71 25.30 -13.82
CA GLY A 6 3.21 26.44 -14.61
C GLY A 6 4.66 26.30 -15.09
N ARG A 7 5.17 25.06 -15.12
CA ARG A 7 6.51 24.73 -15.61
C ARG A 7 6.43 23.64 -16.67
N GLU A 8 7.30 23.75 -17.67
CA GLU A 8 7.48 22.75 -18.70
C GLU A 8 8.81 22.03 -18.53
N TYR A 9 8.79 20.72 -18.75
CA TYR A 9 9.89 19.80 -18.55
C TYR A 9 10.19 19.08 -19.86
N LYS A 10 11.46 19.14 -20.28
CA LYS A 10 11.95 18.48 -21.50
C LYS A 10 13.03 17.47 -21.15
N GLY A 11 12.78 16.21 -21.51
CA GLY A 11 13.78 15.14 -21.40
C GLY A 11 14.74 15.17 -22.58
N GLU A 12 16.03 14.98 -22.30
CA GLU A 12 17.09 14.90 -23.30
C GLU A 12 17.96 13.67 -23.04
N ARG A 13 18.38 13.00 -24.11
CA ARG A 13 19.40 11.95 -24.05
C ARG A 13 20.69 12.47 -24.68
N ARG A 14 21.82 12.33 -23.97
CA ARG A 14 23.15 12.68 -24.48
C ARG A 14 24.06 11.46 -24.28
N GLY A 15 24.28 10.70 -25.35
CA GLY A 15 24.97 9.41 -25.26
C GLY A 15 24.19 8.40 -24.41
N ASP A 16 24.81 7.94 -23.33
CA ASP A 16 24.28 7.01 -22.33
C ASP A 16 23.58 7.70 -21.15
N LYS A 17 23.64 9.04 -21.07
CA LYS A 17 23.08 9.83 -19.98
C LYS A 17 21.74 10.48 -20.35
N PHE A 18 20.91 10.67 -19.34
CA PHE A 18 19.60 11.30 -19.44
C PHE A 18 19.56 12.60 -18.63
N PHE A 19 18.90 13.62 -19.18
CA PHE A 19 18.82 14.96 -18.61
C PHE A 19 17.40 15.49 -18.66
N VAL A 20 17.10 16.45 -17.78
CA VAL A 20 15.85 17.22 -17.78
C VAL A 20 16.17 18.70 -17.81
N ARG A 21 15.57 19.43 -18.75
CA ARG A 21 15.50 20.90 -18.73
C ARG A 21 14.15 21.36 -18.22
N VAL A 22 14.14 22.49 -17.52
CA VAL A 22 12.93 23.10 -16.97
C VAL A 22 12.84 24.55 -17.42
N ARG A 23 11.64 25.01 -17.75
CA ARG A 23 11.31 26.43 -17.94
C ARG A 23 10.01 26.79 -17.23
N PRO A 24 9.84 28.06 -16.82
CA PRO A 24 8.50 28.62 -16.63
C PRO A 24 7.71 28.53 -17.96
N GLU A 25 6.40 28.38 -17.88
CA GLU A 25 5.51 28.44 -19.04
C GLU A 25 5.69 29.78 -19.78
N GLY A 26 5.86 29.73 -21.10
CA GLY A 26 6.20 30.90 -21.93
C GLY A 26 7.65 31.42 -21.78
N GLY A 27 8.48 30.77 -20.95
CA GLY A 27 9.88 31.15 -20.72
C GLY A 27 10.92 30.40 -21.55
N SER A 28 12.20 30.60 -21.20
CA SER A 28 13.34 29.87 -21.77
C SER A 28 13.77 28.71 -20.86
N TYR A 29 14.26 27.62 -21.46
CA TYR A 29 14.82 26.50 -20.71
C TYR A 29 16.13 26.88 -20.01
N GLY A 30 16.23 26.53 -18.74
CA GLY A 30 17.48 26.59 -18.00
C GLY A 30 18.46 25.48 -18.41
N GLU A 31 19.54 25.39 -17.66
CA GLU A 31 20.56 24.36 -17.83
C GLU A 31 20.00 22.94 -17.62
N PRO A 32 20.50 21.95 -18.38
CA PRO A 32 20.10 20.56 -18.24
C PRO A 32 20.60 19.99 -16.91
N ARG A 33 19.76 19.25 -16.21
CA ARG A 33 20.13 18.52 -14.99
C ARG A 33 20.12 17.03 -15.26
N GLN A 34 21.21 16.33 -14.95
CA GLN A 34 21.31 14.89 -15.16
C GLN A 34 20.33 14.13 -14.24
N ILE A 35 19.66 13.11 -14.79
CA ILE A 35 19.01 12.06 -14.00
C ILE A 35 20.11 11.13 -13.50
N VAL A 36 20.31 11.07 -12.19
CA VAL A 36 21.42 10.33 -11.56
C VAL A 36 20.95 9.12 -10.78
N LEU A 37 19.67 9.03 -10.45
CA LEU A 37 19.11 7.92 -9.70
C LEU A 37 17.63 7.68 -10.05
N GLN A 38 17.19 6.44 -9.87
CA GLN A 38 15.79 6.04 -9.94
C GLN A 38 15.41 5.27 -8.66
N THR A 39 14.23 5.55 -8.12
CA THR A 39 13.62 4.79 -7.03
C THR A 39 12.26 4.29 -7.48
N GLY A 40 11.88 3.07 -7.09
CA GLY A 40 10.52 2.58 -7.30
C GLY A 40 10.42 1.08 -7.53
N SER A 41 9.19 0.61 -7.67
CA SER A 41 8.82 -0.81 -7.73
C SER A 41 8.61 -1.28 -9.18
N HIS A 42 7.97 -2.43 -9.38
CA HIS A 42 7.51 -2.87 -10.70
C HIS A 42 6.23 -2.16 -11.18
N THR A 43 5.64 -1.27 -10.36
CA THR A 43 4.42 -0.51 -10.69
C THR A 43 4.72 0.97 -10.95
N LEU A 44 5.63 1.59 -10.20
CA LEU A 44 5.88 3.03 -10.25
C LEU A 44 7.39 3.33 -10.22
N LYS A 45 7.86 4.25 -11.06
CA LYS A 45 9.25 4.75 -11.06
C LYS A 45 9.31 6.26 -10.84
N ILE A 46 10.14 6.70 -9.90
CA ILE A 46 10.44 8.10 -9.61
C ILE A 46 11.91 8.35 -9.96
N LEU A 47 12.18 9.47 -10.62
CA LEU A 47 13.52 9.87 -11.02
C LEU A 47 14.07 10.97 -10.10
N TRP A 48 15.40 10.98 -9.94
CA TRP A 48 16.12 11.97 -9.14
C TRP A 48 17.18 12.67 -9.98
N LEU A 49 17.16 14.00 -9.88
CA LEU A 49 18.03 14.90 -10.61
C LEU A 49 19.18 15.36 -9.72
N GLU A 50 20.35 15.58 -10.33
CA GLU A 50 21.41 16.33 -9.67
C GLU A 50 20.95 17.77 -9.36
N SER A 51 21.32 18.27 -8.19
CA SER A 51 21.00 19.65 -7.78
C SER A 51 22.14 20.64 -8.02
N GLY A 52 23.36 20.14 -8.28
CA GLY A 52 24.59 20.94 -8.24
C GLY A 52 25.08 21.29 -6.83
N GLN A 53 24.39 20.83 -5.78
CA GLN A 53 24.71 21.14 -4.38
C GLN A 53 25.22 19.89 -3.64
N GLY A 54 26.50 19.54 -3.83
CA GLY A 54 27.07 18.33 -3.22
C GLY A 54 26.37 17.07 -3.71
N ARG A 55 26.01 16.15 -2.80
CA ARG A 55 25.27 14.92 -3.13
C ARG A 55 23.76 15.07 -2.91
N THR A 56 23.24 16.29 -2.81
CA THR A 56 21.81 16.53 -2.68
C THR A 56 21.07 16.20 -3.98
N LEU A 57 20.00 15.41 -3.89
CA LEU A 57 19.14 15.07 -5.00
C LEU A 57 17.86 15.90 -5.00
N GLN A 58 17.37 16.23 -6.19
CA GLN A 58 16.05 16.82 -6.37
C GLN A 58 15.11 15.81 -7.03
N GLN A 59 13.89 15.65 -6.49
CA GLN A 59 12.90 14.80 -7.12
C GLN A 59 12.47 15.39 -8.48
N PHE A 60 12.43 14.55 -9.51
CA PHE A 60 11.73 14.88 -10.74
C PHE A 60 10.21 14.82 -10.46
N PRO A 61 9.42 15.87 -10.73
CA PRO A 61 8.05 15.97 -10.21
C PRO A 61 7.04 15.01 -10.84
N PHE A 62 7.47 14.16 -11.77
CA PHE A 62 6.64 13.12 -12.35
C PHE A 62 7.17 11.73 -12.00
N ALA A 63 6.26 10.82 -11.73
CA ALA A 63 6.50 9.39 -11.71
C ALA A 63 6.00 8.75 -13.02
N TYR A 64 6.60 7.64 -13.40
CA TYR A 64 6.14 6.80 -14.48
C TYR A 64 5.39 5.60 -13.92
N ILE A 65 4.10 5.49 -14.27
CA ILE A 65 3.24 4.37 -13.91
C ILE A 65 3.45 3.29 -14.98
N ILE A 66 4.11 2.20 -14.60
CA ILE A 66 4.62 1.18 -15.53
C ILE A 66 3.50 0.42 -16.26
N PRO A 67 2.46 -0.11 -15.58
CA PRO A 67 1.42 -0.89 -16.25
C PRO A 67 0.63 -0.05 -17.27
N GLU A 68 0.31 1.20 -16.91
CA GLU A 68 -0.45 2.14 -17.73
C GLU A 68 0.41 2.86 -18.77
N LYS A 69 1.74 2.84 -18.62
CA LYS A 69 2.71 3.52 -19.49
C LYS A 69 2.49 5.03 -19.58
N ILE A 70 2.18 5.65 -18.44
CA ILE A 70 1.89 7.09 -18.36
C ILE A 70 2.83 7.79 -17.39
N TRP A 71 3.15 9.04 -17.69
CA TRP A 71 3.76 9.97 -16.75
C TRP A 71 2.67 10.72 -16.01
N ALA A 72 2.77 10.78 -14.69
CA ALA A 72 1.86 11.53 -13.84
C ALA A 72 2.64 12.30 -12.77
N PRO A 73 2.18 13.50 -12.34
CA PRO A 73 2.78 14.18 -11.21
C PRO A 73 2.85 13.25 -9.99
N VAL A 74 3.97 13.27 -9.26
CA VAL A 74 4.15 12.39 -8.07
C VAL A 74 3.04 12.60 -7.05
N THR A 75 2.56 13.84 -6.88
CA THR A 75 1.43 14.17 -6.00
C THR A 75 0.09 13.56 -6.45
N GLN A 76 0.02 13.03 -7.67
CA GLN A 76 -1.15 12.38 -8.25
C GLN A 76 -0.93 10.86 -8.46
N THR A 77 0.15 10.29 -7.93
CA THR A 77 0.38 8.83 -7.90
C THR A 77 0.23 8.21 -6.52
N PHE A 78 -0.10 9.03 -5.52
CA PHE A 78 -0.44 8.64 -4.15
C PHE A 78 -1.79 9.27 -3.77
N LEU A 79 -2.36 8.84 -2.65
CA LEU A 79 -3.53 9.53 -2.11
C LEU A 79 -3.06 10.78 -1.37
N ILE A 80 -2.99 11.90 -2.10
CA ILE A 80 -2.54 13.20 -1.59
C ILE A 80 -3.61 14.26 -1.89
N PRO A 81 -3.87 15.20 -0.96
CA PRO A 81 -4.84 16.28 -1.16
C PRO A 81 -4.52 17.13 -2.40
N PRO A 82 -5.55 17.60 -3.14
CA PRO A 82 -5.37 18.31 -4.41
C PRO A 82 -4.68 19.68 -4.29
N ASP A 83 -4.71 20.29 -3.11
CA ASP A 83 -4.06 21.57 -2.79
C ASP A 83 -2.55 21.43 -2.54
N LEU A 84 -2.07 20.20 -2.26
CA LEU A 84 -0.66 19.94 -2.02
C LEU A 84 0.10 19.76 -3.35
N LYS A 85 0.66 20.88 -3.83
CA LYS A 85 1.33 20.96 -5.14
C LYS A 85 2.72 20.35 -5.19
N GLU A 86 3.45 20.35 -4.08
CA GLU A 86 4.77 19.73 -3.93
C GLU A 86 4.80 18.99 -2.60
N TYR A 87 5.11 17.69 -2.62
CA TYR A 87 5.16 16.86 -1.41
C TYR A 87 6.60 16.47 -1.03
N TYR A 88 7.42 16.10 -2.02
CA TYR A 88 8.85 15.85 -1.82
C TYR A 88 9.69 16.95 -2.46
N SER A 89 10.67 17.43 -1.70
CA SER A 89 11.50 18.58 -2.06
C SER A 89 12.96 18.19 -2.32
N LEU A 90 13.80 19.20 -2.53
CA LEU A 90 15.25 19.07 -2.57
C LEU A 90 15.75 18.36 -1.31
N GLY A 91 16.53 17.28 -1.46
CA GLY A 91 17.08 16.49 -0.36
C GLY A 91 16.13 15.42 0.21
N ALA A 92 14.89 15.30 -0.27
CA ALA A 92 13.95 14.30 0.24
C ALA A 92 14.46 12.86 0.13
N TRP A 93 15.15 12.52 -0.98
CA TRP A 93 15.78 11.22 -1.11
C TRP A 93 16.85 10.99 -0.04
N ASN A 94 17.72 11.99 0.15
CA ASN A 94 18.84 11.94 1.07
C ASN A 94 18.39 11.84 2.54
N GLY A 95 17.28 12.48 2.90
CA GLY A 95 16.82 12.58 4.28
C GLY A 95 15.79 11.53 4.72
N ALA A 96 15.16 10.81 3.78
CA ALA A 96 14.08 9.88 4.10
C ALA A 96 14.07 8.61 3.23
N CYS A 97 14.17 8.72 1.90
CA CYS A 97 14.05 7.54 1.03
C CYS A 97 15.23 6.58 1.17
N MET A 98 16.44 7.10 1.41
CA MET A 98 17.63 6.27 1.50
C MET A 98 17.63 5.38 2.76
N ASP A 99 16.88 5.74 3.80
CA ASP A 99 16.81 4.95 5.05
C ASP A 99 16.29 3.52 4.80
N CYS A 100 15.55 3.32 3.70
CA CYS A 100 15.02 2.02 3.30
C CYS A 100 15.47 1.54 1.93
N HIS A 101 16.06 2.37 1.06
CA HIS A 101 16.30 2.03 -0.36
C HIS A 101 17.78 1.86 -0.73
N VAL A 102 18.66 1.78 0.27
CA VAL A 102 20.08 1.45 0.09
C VAL A 102 20.55 0.52 1.19
N THR A 103 21.73 -0.08 1.00
CA THR A 103 22.38 -0.89 2.04
C THR A 103 23.43 -0.04 2.76
N GLN A 104 23.34 0.00 4.10
CA GLN A 104 24.23 0.78 4.99
C GLN A 104 24.30 2.27 4.58
N GLY A 105 23.13 2.89 4.39
CA GLY A 105 23.00 4.30 4.03
C GLY A 105 23.35 5.24 5.18
N GLN A 106 24.03 6.34 4.86
CA GLN A 106 24.30 7.45 5.77
C GLN A 106 23.84 8.75 5.11
N SER A 107 22.82 9.39 5.68
CA SER A 107 22.26 10.63 5.13
C SER A 107 23.25 11.79 5.11
N ARG A 108 23.99 11.97 6.22
CA ARG A 108 25.06 12.97 6.41
C ARG A 108 24.62 14.37 6.00
N PHE A 109 23.63 14.88 6.72
CA PHE A 109 23.20 16.27 6.62
C PHE A 109 24.36 17.22 6.96
N VAL A 110 24.57 18.24 6.12
CA VAL A 110 25.63 19.24 6.31
C VAL A 110 25.04 20.53 6.87
N GLU A 111 24.32 21.28 6.04
CA GLU A 111 23.64 22.53 6.41
C GLU A 111 22.59 22.90 5.35
N GLY A 112 21.57 23.68 5.72
CA GLY A 112 20.54 24.14 4.78
C GLY A 112 19.89 22.99 4.02
N ASN A 113 20.09 22.94 2.69
CA ASN A 113 19.63 21.85 1.83
C ASN A 113 20.82 21.04 1.25
N ARG A 114 21.93 20.91 1.97
CA ARG A 114 23.12 20.20 1.52
C ARG A 114 23.31 18.88 2.27
N TRP A 115 23.49 17.81 1.51
CA TRP A 115 23.81 16.47 1.98
C TRP A 115 25.11 15.96 1.37
N ASP A 116 25.85 15.18 2.15
CA ASP A 116 27.01 14.40 1.71
C ASP A 116 26.73 12.89 1.87
N SER A 117 25.57 12.45 1.40
CA SER A 117 25.10 11.09 1.63
C SER A 117 26.10 10.04 1.11
N GLN A 118 26.27 8.97 1.89
CA GLN A 118 27.14 7.84 1.56
C GLN A 118 26.32 6.56 1.63
N VAL A 119 26.65 5.62 0.74
CA VAL A 119 25.96 4.33 0.62
C VAL A 119 27.03 3.27 0.35
N ALA A 120 26.89 2.10 0.95
CA ALA A 120 27.76 0.97 0.60
C ALA A 120 27.34 0.38 -0.75
N GLU A 121 26.03 0.20 -0.95
CA GLU A 121 25.46 -0.35 -2.17
C GLU A 121 24.05 0.20 -2.43
N PHE A 122 23.69 0.36 -3.70
CA PHE A 122 22.34 0.77 -4.11
C PHE A 122 21.38 -0.42 -4.16
N GLY A 123 20.16 -0.21 -3.67
CA GLY A 123 19.17 -1.26 -3.53
C GLY A 123 19.29 -2.00 -2.20
N ILE A 124 18.53 -3.08 -2.09
CA ILE A 124 18.56 -3.96 -0.92
C ILE A 124 19.51 -5.11 -1.25
N ALA A 125 20.78 -4.97 -0.84
CA ALA A 125 21.84 -5.95 -1.07
C ALA A 125 21.88 -6.98 0.06
N CYS A 126 22.74 -7.99 -0.07
CA CYS A 126 22.82 -9.12 0.86
C CYS A 126 22.92 -8.66 2.32
N GLU A 127 23.77 -7.66 2.61
CA GLU A 127 24.03 -7.20 3.98
C GLU A 127 22.89 -6.39 4.62
N ALA A 128 21.84 -6.05 3.85
CA ALA A 128 20.62 -5.47 4.42
C ALA A 128 19.83 -6.50 5.24
N CYS A 129 19.95 -7.80 4.93
CA CYS A 129 19.30 -8.90 5.65
C CYS A 129 20.29 -9.89 6.29
N HIS A 130 21.55 -9.89 5.85
CA HIS A 130 22.61 -10.78 6.33
C HIS A 130 23.76 -9.98 6.94
N SER A 131 23.76 -9.80 8.26
CA SER A 131 24.85 -9.09 8.96
C SER A 131 26.18 -9.86 8.92
N GLU A 132 27.28 -9.13 9.17
CA GLU A 132 28.65 -9.65 9.35
C GLU A 132 29.36 -10.20 8.09
N GLY A 133 29.04 -9.67 6.89
CA GLY A 133 29.63 -10.13 5.63
C GLY A 133 31.17 -10.03 5.58
N ARG A 134 31.77 -9.00 6.18
CA ARG A 134 33.24 -8.87 6.26
C ARG A 134 33.88 -9.98 7.08
N GLN A 135 33.37 -10.25 8.28
CA GLN A 135 33.88 -11.31 9.15
C GLN A 135 33.75 -12.67 8.45
N HIS A 136 32.60 -12.90 7.79
CA HIS A 136 32.36 -14.09 6.99
C HIS A 136 33.41 -14.29 5.90
N ILE A 137 33.68 -13.27 5.09
CA ILE A 137 34.69 -13.34 4.02
C ILE A 137 36.08 -13.61 4.60
N ASP A 138 36.49 -12.86 5.62
CA ASP A 138 37.84 -12.97 6.20
C ASP A 138 38.10 -14.36 6.78
N GLN A 139 37.12 -14.95 7.47
CA GLN A 139 37.27 -16.31 8.00
C GLN A 139 37.22 -17.38 6.90
N ASN A 140 36.40 -17.22 5.87
CA ASN A 140 36.27 -18.20 4.79
C ASN A 140 37.40 -18.16 3.75
N ARG A 141 38.32 -17.19 3.83
CA ARG A 141 39.60 -17.25 3.11
C ARG A 141 40.42 -18.49 3.51
N ASN A 142 40.21 -19.03 4.71
CA ASN A 142 40.85 -20.27 5.15
C ASN A 142 40.13 -21.51 4.57
N PRO A 143 40.75 -22.28 3.66
CA PRO A 143 40.13 -23.48 3.08
C PRO A 143 39.87 -24.58 4.12
N ILE A 144 40.73 -24.72 5.13
CA ILE A 144 40.55 -25.73 6.19
C ILE A 144 39.23 -25.46 6.91
N ARG A 145 38.99 -24.21 7.32
CA ARG A 145 37.72 -23.82 7.95
C ARG A 145 36.52 -24.16 7.06
N ARG A 146 36.57 -23.82 5.77
CA ARG A 146 35.48 -24.12 4.82
C ARG A 146 35.17 -25.62 4.74
N PHE A 147 36.20 -26.45 4.62
CA PHE A 147 36.02 -27.91 4.61
C PHE A 147 35.52 -28.44 5.95
N THR A 148 36.03 -27.94 7.07
CA THR A 148 35.54 -28.28 8.40
C THR A 148 34.04 -27.98 8.51
N LEU A 149 33.60 -26.76 8.22
CA LEU A 149 32.16 -26.42 8.27
C LEU A 149 31.31 -27.31 7.34
N HIS A 150 31.79 -27.57 6.12
CA HIS A 150 31.07 -28.45 5.19
C HIS A 150 30.85 -29.86 5.76
N LEU A 151 31.84 -30.39 6.48
CA LEU A 151 31.81 -31.74 7.05
C LEU A 151 31.18 -31.81 8.45
N THR A 152 31.23 -30.74 9.25
CA THR A 152 30.88 -30.78 10.67
C THR A 152 29.65 -29.97 11.08
N THR A 153 29.26 -28.93 10.33
CA THR A 153 28.21 -28.00 10.77
C THR A 153 26.93 -28.05 9.95
N ASN A 154 26.60 -29.20 9.32
CA ASN A 154 25.47 -29.29 8.37
C ASN A 154 25.51 -28.14 7.32
N LYS A 155 26.73 -27.71 6.93
CA LYS A 155 26.98 -26.62 5.97
C LYS A 155 26.50 -25.25 6.45
N THR A 156 26.47 -25.02 7.77
CA THR A 156 26.10 -23.72 8.35
C THR A 156 27.35 -22.92 8.72
N ASP A 157 27.39 -21.66 8.31
CA ASP A 157 28.41 -20.71 8.77
C ASP A 157 27.80 -19.77 9.82
N PRO A 158 28.30 -19.73 11.07
CA PRO A 158 27.78 -18.87 12.12
C PRO A 158 28.25 -17.41 12.02
N THR A 159 29.17 -17.09 11.10
CA THR A 159 29.71 -15.73 10.94
C THR A 159 28.85 -14.80 10.10
N ILE A 160 27.75 -15.31 9.55
CA ILE A 160 26.80 -14.53 8.77
C ILE A 160 25.39 -14.88 9.25
N THR A 161 24.60 -13.85 9.52
CA THR A 161 23.22 -14.06 9.95
C THR A 161 22.42 -14.70 8.82
N ASN A 162 21.52 -15.63 9.17
CA ASN A 162 20.55 -16.17 8.24
C ASN A 162 19.14 -16.04 8.85
N PRO A 163 18.26 -15.19 8.29
CA PRO A 163 16.91 -14.97 8.81
C PRO A 163 16.09 -16.26 8.98
N SER A 164 16.36 -17.32 8.20
CA SER A 164 15.66 -18.61 8.29
C SER A 164 16.02 -19.43 9.53
N ARG A 165 17.04 -19.01 10.29
CA ARG A 165 17.51 -19.69 11.50
C ARG A 165 17.20 -18.89 12.77
N LEU A 166 16.58 -17.73 12.63
CA LEU A 166 16.18 -16.86 13.72
C LEU A 166 14.80 -17.25 14.23
N LYS A 167 14.46 -16.82 15.44
CA LYS A 167 13.07 -16.81 15.91
C LYS A 167 12.25 -15.88 15.01
N GLY A 168 10.96 -16.15 14.92
CA GLY A 168 10.05 -15.43 14.04
C GLY A 168 10.06 -13.92 14.25
N ALA A 169 10.15 -13.47 15.51
CA ALA A 169 10.20 -12.04 15.82
C ALA A 169 11.44 -11.34 15.27
N ASP A 170 12.63 -11.90 15.49
CA ASP A 170 13.90 -11.34 15.03
C ASP A 170 14.00 -11.41 13.50
N SER A 171 13.60 -12.56 12.92
CA SER A 171 13.52 -12.76 11.46
C SER A 171 12.59 -11.75 10.78
N ALA A 172 11.46 -11.44 11.41
CA ALA A 172 10.53 -10.45 10.88
C ALA A 172 11.03 -9.01 11.08
N LEU A 173 11.81 -8.74 12.13
CA LEU A 173 12.39 -7.41 12.36
C LEU A 173 13.45 -7.05 11.31
N ASP A 174 14.16 -8.04 10.76
CA ASP A 174 15.05 -7.84 9.60
C ASP A 174 14.32 -7.22 8.41
N CYS A 175 13.04 -7.57 8.22
CA CYS A 175 12.17 -6.93 7.22
C CYS A 175 11.57 -5.62 7.75
N GLY A 176 11.22 -5.61 9.03
CA GLY A 176 10.61 -4.50 9.76
C GLY A 176 11.48 -3.24 9.84
N GLN A 177 12.80 -3.33 9.68
CA GLN A 177 13.68 -2.15 9.61
C GLN A 177 13.29 -1.18 8.48
N CYS A 178 12.64 -1.70 7.42
CA CYS A 178 12.12 -0.94 6.28
C CYS A 178 10.59 -1.03 6.17
N HIS A 179 10.01 -2.23 6.29
CA HIS A 179 8.57 -2.49 6.12
C HIS A 179 7.75 -2.18 7.37
N SER A 180 8.08 -1.11 8.09
CA SER A 180 7.34 -0.68 9.28
C SER A 180 7.28 0.83 9.42
N VAL A 181 6.30 1.30 10.18
CA VAL A 181 6.26 2.67 10.65
C VAL A 181 7.17 2.70 11.86
N TRP A 182 8.31 3.36 11.75
CA TRP A 182 9.25 3.52 12.84
C TRP A 182 9.46 4.99 13.18
N ALA A 183 9.93 5.25 14.39
CA ALA A 183 10.37 6.55 14.85
C ALA A 183 11.68 6.41 15.63
N PHE A 184 12.46 7.48 15.72
CA PHE A 184 13.67 7.51 16.55
C PHE A 184 13.30 7.53 18.03
N ASN A 185 14.11 6.87 18.87
CA ASN A 185 13.85 6.84 20.31
C ASN A 185 13.99 8.24 20.94
N ASN A 186 14.91 9.05 20.40
CA ASN A 186 15.25 10.39 20.85
C ASN A 186 16.06 11.16 19.75
N MET A 187 16.36 12.44 20.01
CA MET A 187 17.12 13.28 19.06
C MET A 187 18.61 12.87 18.91
N PRO A 188 19.35 12.51 19.98
CA PRO A 188 20.70 11.94 19.84
C PRO A 188 20.77 10.75 18.88
N ASP A 189 19.87 9.77 19.01
CA ASP A 189 19.80 8.60 18.14
C ASP A 189 19.54 8.99 16.69
N LYS A 190 18.67 9.99 16.44
CA LYS A 190 18.45 10.54 15.10
C LYS A 190 19.72 11.18 14.52
N ILE A 191 20.46 11.94 15.32
CA ILE A 191 21.71 12.60 14.87
C ILE A 191 22.76 11.53 14.53
N ASP A 192 22.88 10.52 15.37
CA ASP A 192 23.82 9.43 15.19
C ASP A 192 23.48 8.60 13.94
N PHE A 193 22.22 8.19 13.79
CA PHE A 193 21.72 7.50 12.59
C PHE A 193 21.99 8.30 11.32
N ASN A 194 21.77 9.61 11.35
CA ASN A 194 22.03 10.47 10.19
C ASN A 194 23.52 10.49 9.80
N ARG A 195 24.43 10.49 10.78
CA ARG A 195 25.88 10.63 10.55
C ARG A 195 26.59 9.33 10.24
N HIS A 196 26.20 8.25 10.92
CA HIS A 196 26.90 6.97 10.92
C HIS A 196 26.08 5.83 10.29
N GLY A 197 24.80 6.06 10.03
CA GLY A 197 23.87 5.05 9.52
C GLY A 197 23.24 4.25 10.65
N SER A 198 22.55 3.18 10.27
CA SER A 198 21.82 2.32 11.22
C SER A 198 22.77 1.45 12.06
N ASP A 199 22.59 1.50 13.38
CA ASP A 199 23.21 0.56 14.33
C ASP A 199 22.50 -0.80 14.35
N PHE A 200 21.26 -0.88 13.85
CA PHE A 200 20.59 -2.17 13.65
C PHE A 200 21.46 -3.10 12.81
N ARG A 201 21.56 -4.35 13.27
CA ARG A 201 22.19 -5.44 12.56
C ARG A 201 21.15 -6.54 12.39
N PRO A 202 20.89 -7.04 11.17
CA PRO A 202 20.01 -8.17 10.98
C PRO A 202 20.33 -9.32 11.94
N GLY A 203 19.30 -9.89 12.55
CA GLY A 203 19.40 -10.84 13.66
C GLY A 203 19.29 -10.23 15.06
N ALA A 204 19.25 -8.91 15.20
CA ALA A 204 19.03 -8.24 16.48
C ALA A 204 17.55 -8.29 16.92
N HIS A 205 17.32 -8.11 18.23
CA HIS A 205 15.99 -8.15 18.86
C HIS A 205 15.26 -6.80 18.84
N ASP A 206 15.96 -5.71 18.53
CA ASP A 206 15.43 -4.33 18.43
C ASP A 206 16.14 -3.55 17.31
N LEU A 207 15.63 -2.36 16.97
CA LEU A 207 16.19 -1.50 15.91
C LEU A 207 17.27 -0.52 16.41
N ALA A 208 17.81 -0.73 17.61
CA ALA A 208 18.79 0.11 18.32
C ALA A 208 18.34 1.56 18.54
N GLN A 209 18.46 2.40 17.50
CA GLN A 209 18.21 3.85 17.52
C GLN A 209 16.73 4.22 17.30
N ARG A 210 15.90 3.22 17.00
CA ARG A 210 14.51 3.38 16.57
C ARG A 210 13.60 2.35 17.23
N PHE A 211 12.30 2.60 17.16
CA PHE A 211 11.28 1.65 17.54
C PHE A 211 10.18 1.58 16.48
N VAL A 212 9.51 0.43 16.38
CA VAL A 212 8.33 0.26 15.53
C VAL A 212 7.13 0.88 16.23
N VAL A 213 6.52 1.88 15.61
CA VAL A 213 5.40 2.62 16.17
C VAL A 213 4.14 1.77 16.06
N GLN A 214 3.58 1.38 17.20
CA GLN A 214 2.23 0.81 17.29
C GLN A 214 1.31 1.75 18.08
N PRO A 215 0.20 2.26 17.47
CA PRO A 215 -0.62 3.29 18.09
C PRO A 215 -1.22 2.86 19.42
N ASN A 216 -1.65 1.59 19.51
CA ASN A 216 -2.41 1.03 20.62
C ASN A 216 -1.57 0.15 21.56
N ALA A 217 -0.25 0.04 21.32
CA ALA A 217 0.64 -0.65 22.25
C ALA A 217 0.94 0.25 23.47
N PRO A 218 1.21 -0.32 24.65
CA PRO A 218 1.49 0.46 25.87
C PRO A 218 2.94 0.99 25.96
N ASP A 219 3.78 0.69 24.98
CA ASP A 219 5.19 1.08 24.91
C ASP A 219 5.39 2.55 24.47
N HIS A 220 6.61 3.10 24.64
CA HIS A 220 7.02 4.39 24.07
C HIS A 220 5.99 5.53 24.17
N SER A 221 5.29 5.63 25.31
CA SER A 221 4.17 6.56 25.48
C SER A 221 4.60 8.01 25.29
N GLU A 222 5.74 8.41 25.86
CA GLU A 222 6.27 9.77 25.75
C GLU A 222 6.61 10.15 24.30
N GLN A 223 7.26 9.25 23.54
CA GLN A 223 7.57 9.46 22.13
C GLN A 223 6.30 9.57 21.30
N LYS A 224 5.33 8.69 21.55
CA LYS A 224 4.04 8.67 20.86
C LYS A 224 3.21 9.93 21.16
N ASP A 225 3.30 10.45 22.38
CA ASP A 225 2.66 11.71 22.77
C ASP A 225 3.35 12.91 22.13
N PHE A 226 4.69 12.88 22.03
CA PHE A 226 5.44 13.89 21.30
C PHE A 226 5.01 13.92 19.82
N ILE A 227 4.96 12.76 19.15
CA ILE A 227 4.52 12.63 17.75
C ILE A 227 3.11 13.20 17.57
N ARG A 228 2.16 12.89 18.46
CA ARG A 228 0.78 13.45 18.40
C ARG A 228 0.76 14.98 18.45
N ARG A 229 1.68 15.60 19.20
CA ARG A 229 1.78 17.05 19.32
C ARG A 229 2.50 17.70 18.15
N SER A 230 3.58 17.08 17.65
CA SER A 230 4.42 17.64 16.58
C SER A 230 3.88 17.36 15.18
N GLU A 231 3.21 16.22 14.99
CA GLU A 231 2.69 15.73 13.71
C GLU A 231 1.26 15.17 13.92
N PRO A 232 0.24 16.03 14.03
CA PRO A 232 -1.12 15.62 14.40
C PRO A 232 -1.73 14.53 13.52
N ASP A 233 -1.40 14.52 12.22
CA ASP A 233 -1.92 13.53 11.27
C ASP A 233 -1.04 12.28 11.12
N PHE A 234 0.08 12.17 11.88
CA PHE A 234 1.03 11.06 11.76
C PHE A 234 0.33 9.69 11.81
N PHE A 235 -0.57 9.52 12.78
CA PHE A 235 -1.28 8.28 13.01
C PHE A 235 -2.40 8.04 12.00
N SER A 236 -3.27 9.03 11.75
CA SER A 236 -4.40 8.88 10.82
C SER A 236 -3.97 8.66 9.36
N ASN A 237 -2.80 9.16 8.98
CA ASN A 237 -2.22 8.95 7.65
C ASN A 237 -1.56 7.58 7.47
N ARG A 238 -1.39 6.79 8.54
CA ARG A 238 -0.68 5.50 8.50
C ARG A 238 -1.54 4.34 9.02
N PHE A 239 -2.44 4.61 9.95
CA PHE A 239 -3.25 3.62 10.63
C PHE A 239 -4.74 3.99 10.56
N TRP A 240 -5.59 2.96 10.54
CA TRP A 240 -6.98 3.06 10.95
C TRP A 240 -7.07 3.32 12.46
N GLY A 241 -8.24 3.76 12.94
CA GLY A 241 -8.43 4.08 14.37
C GLY A 241 -8.25 2.89 15.32
N ASP A 242 -8.39 1.65 14.83
CA ASP A 242 -8.08 0.42 15.58
C ASP A 242 -6.59 0.05 15.61
N GLY A 243 -5.73 0.85 14.97
CA GLY A 243 -4.30 0.62 14.88
C GLY A 243 -3.88 -0.32 13.74
N MET A 244 -4.79 -0.79 12.90
CA MET A 244 -4.43 -1.55 11.69
C MET A 244 -3.81 -0.61 10.65
N ILE A 245 -2.74 -1.05 9.99
CA ILE A 245 -2.06 -0.24 8.97
C ILE A 245 -2.98 0.00 7.75
N ARG A 246 -3.01 1.24 7.25
CA ARG A 246 -3.79 1.65 6.08
C ARG A 246 -2.97 2.13 4.88
N VAL A 247 -1.65 2.18 5.02
CA VAL A 247 -0.68 2.48 3.96
C VAL A 247 0.27 1.30 3.73
N THR A 248 0.66 1.00 2.50
CA THR A 248 1.59 -0.11 2.18
C THR A 248 3.05 0.24 2.51
N GLY A 249 3.95 -0.72 2.33
CA GLY A 249 5.36 -0.61 2.70
C GLY A 249 5.56 -0.62 4.21
N ARG A 250 4.54 -1.07 4.97
CA ARG A 250 4.44 -1.00 6.44
C ARG A 250 3.82 -2.28 7.02
N GLU A 251 4.00 -3.39 6.30
CA GLU A 251 3.35 -4.68 6.56
C GLU A 251 3.76 -5.30 7.91
N PHE A 252 4.97 -5.02 8.41
CA PHE A 252 5.44 -5.54 9.69
C PHE A 252 4.57 -5.08 10.87
N ASN A 253 4.01 -3.85 10.81
CA ASN A 253 3.06 -3.39 11.83
C ASN A 253 1.85 -4.32 11.93
N GLY A 254 1.33 -4.77 10.78
CA GLY A 254 0.22 -5.73 10.74
C GLY A 254 0.62 -7.12 11.20
N VAL A 255 1.80 -7.61 10.77
CA VAL A 255 2.34 -8.90 11.22
C VAL A 255 2.49 -8.93 12.74
N GLN A 256 3.11 -7.91 13.34
CA GLN A 256 3.32 -7.82 14.78
C GLN A 256 1.99 -7.78 15.57
N ALA A 257 0.95 -7.17 15.00
CA ALA A 257 -0.39 -7.13 15.59
C ALA A 257 -1.19 -8.44 15.40
N SER A 258 -0.71 -9.38 14.59
CA SER A 258 -1.42 -10.62 14.29
C SER A 258 -1.31 -11.64 15.44
N PRO A 259 -2.38 -12.37 15.77
CA PRO A 259 -2.31 -13.48 16.73
C PRO A 259 -1.27 -14.55 16.34
N CYS A 260 -1.06 -14.78 15.04
CA CYS A 260 -0.07 -15.72 14.51
C CYS A 260 1.36 -15.39 14.99
N PHE A 261 1.70 -14.10 15.11
CA PHE A 261 3.03 -13.64 15.50
C PHE A 261 3.34 -13.93 16.97
N ARG A 262 2.32 -14.00 17.83
CA ARG A 262 2.49 -14.27 19.27
C ARG A 262 3.06 -15.67 19.57
N GLY A 263 3.00 -16.60 18.60
CA GLY A 263 3.57 -17.94 18.71
C GLY A 263 5.10 -18.01 18.59
N GLY A 264 5.78 -16.89 18.29
CA GLY A 264 7.24 -16.78 18.30
C GLY A 264 7.96 -17.31 17.07
N GLU A 265 7.35 -18.20 16.28
CA GLU A 265 7.96 -18.82 15.08
C GLU A 265 7.49 -18.18 13.75
N PHE A 266 6.39 -17.43 13.75
CA PHE A 266 5.83 -16.82 12.54
C PHE A 266 6.61 -15.55 12.15
N SER A 267 6.96 -15.42 10.87
CA SER A 267 7.67 -14.27 10.30
C SER A 267 7.27 -14.01 8.84
N CYS A 268 7.84 -12.97 8.23
CA CYS A 268 7.67 -12.67 6.81
C CYS A 268 8.04 -13.86 5.91
N ILE A 269 9.14 -14.54 6.24
CA ILE A 269 9.64 -15.69 5.47
C ILE A 269 8.86 -16.99 5.74
N SER A 270 7.84 -16.98 6.60
CA SER A 270 6.88 -18.09 6.65
C SER A 270 6.07 -18.19 5.34
N CYS A 271 5.90 -17.08 4.62
CA CYS A 271 5.18 -17.02 3.33
C CYS A 271 6.07 -16.56 2.17
N HIS A 272 7.01 -15.65 2.42
CA HIS A 272 7.89 -15.09 1.40
C HIS A 272 9.22 -15.84 1.29
N GLU A 273 9.85 -15.77 0.12
CA GLU A 273 11.24 -16.17 -0.12
C GLU A 273 11.99 -15.05 -0.81
N MET A 274 13.16 -14.69 -0.31
CA MET A 274 13.97 -13.61 -0.87
C MET A 274 14.89 -14.08 -2.00
N HIS A 275 15.11 -15.39 -2.09
CA HIS A 275 15.94 -16.05 -3.09
C HIS A 275 15.15 -17.19 -3.72
N LEU A 276 15.37 -17.46 -5.01
CA LEU A 276 14.72 -18.52 -5.77
C LEU A 276 15.30 -19.91 -5.43
N ASP A 277 15.22 -20.28 -4.16
CA ASP A 277 15.80 -21.51 -3.61
C ASP A 277 14.80 -22.68 -3.60
N SER A 278 13.48 -22.39 -3.62
CA SER A 278 12.44 -23.42 -3.54
C SER A 278 12.37 -24.29 -4.81
N PRO A 279 12.39 -25.63 -4.67
CA PRO A 279 12.20 -26.53 -5.81
C PRO A 279 10.89 -26.24 -6.56
N GLY A 280 10.96 -26.01 -7.87
CA GLY A 280 9.81 -25.73 -8.73
C GLY A 280 9.50 -24.23 -8.91
N GLN A 281 10.17 -23.33 -8.20
CA GLN A 281 10.11 -21.89 -8.44
C GLN A 281 11.22 -21.45 -9.42
N THR A 282 10.99 -21.59 -10.73
CA THR A 282 12.04 -21.32 -11.74
C THR A 282 11.93 -19.97 -12.45
N SER A 283 10.87 -19.19 -12.21
CA SER A 283 10.63 -17.92 -12.91
C SER A 283 10.74 -16.71 -11.99
N VAL A 284 11.79 -15.91 -12.22
CA VAL A 284 11.97 -14.58 -11.60
C VAL A 284 10.75 -13.69 -11.85
N GLN A 285 10.18 -13.74 -13.06
CA GLN A 285 9.02 -12.92 -13.42
C GLN A 285 7.79 -13.29 -12.62
N ARG A 286 7.53 -14.59 -12.42
CA ARG A 286 6.41 -15.04 -11.58
C ARG A 286 6.63 -14.64 -10.14
N TRP A 287 7.80 -14.94 -9.57
CA TRP A 287 8.16 -14.61 -8.19
C TRP A 287 7.99 -13.11 -7.91
N ALA A 288 8.49 -12.24 -8.79
CA ALA A 288 8.33 -10.79 -8.67
C ALA A 288 6.85 -10.36 -8.74
N ARG A 289 6.04 -10.97 -9.60
CA ARG A 289 4.61 -10.65 -9.76
C ARG A 289 3.74 -11.20 -8.62
N THR A 290 4.16 -12.26 -7.97
CA THR A 290 3.47 -12.83 -6.79
C THR A 290 4.08 -12.30 -5.50
N ALA A 291 4.61 -11.07 -5.48
CA ALA A 291 5.15 -10.41 -4.30
C ALA A 291 6.18 -11.27 -3.53
N GLN A 292 7.03 -11.99 -4.25
CA GLN A 292 8.09 -12.83 -3.70
C GLN A 292 7.60 -13.97 -2.78
N LEU A 293 6.38 -14.46 -3.01
CA LEU A 293 5.82 -15.60 -2.27
C LEU A 293 6.51 -16.92 -2.65
N LYS A 294 6.70 -17.79 -1.65
CA LYS A 294 7.08 -19.19 -1.88
C LYS A 294 6.02 -19.91 -2.70
N PRO A 295 6.35 -21.04 -3.37
CA PRO A 295 5.37 -21.87 -4.05
C PRO A 295 4.13 -22.17 -3.18
N LYS A 296 2.93 -21.97 -3.75
CA LYS A 296 1.62 -22.17 -3.11
C LYS A 296 1.28 -21.19 -1.98
N MET A 297 2.15 -20.24 -1.62
CA MET A 297 1.83 -19.21 -0.61
C MET A 297 0.94 -18.08 -1.15
N ASP A 298 0.52 -18.17 -2.42
CA ASP A 298 -0.60 -17.46 -3.01
C ASP A 298 -1.94 -18.21 -2.85
N SER A 299 -1.93 -19.36 -2.17
CA SER A 299 -3.08 -20.23 -1.86
C SER A 299 -3.32 -20.39 -0.37
N ASP A 300 -4.48 -20.92 0.03
CA ASP A 300 -4.80 -21.17 1.45
C ASP A 300 -3.82 -22.17 2.12
N ALA A 301 -2.96 -22.84 1.35
CA ALA A 301 -1.84 -23.61 1.88
C ALA A 301 -0.96 -22.81 2.87
N ALA A 302 -0.84 -21.49 2.68
CA ALA A 302 -0.10 -20.63 3.61
C ALA A 302 -0.72 -20.56 5.02
N CYS A 303 -2.04 -20.67 5.12
CA CYS A 303 -2.74 -20.71 6.39
C CYS A 303 -2.78 -22.15 6.92
N LEU A 304 -3.07 -23.10 6.03
CA LEU A 304 -3.27 -24.52 6.38
C LEU A 304 -1.99 -25.23 6.81
N GLN A 305 -0.79 -24.66 6.61
CA GLN A 305 0.45 -25.20 7.17
C GLN A 305 0.38 -25.31 8.71
N CYS A 306 -0.28 -24.36 9.37
CA CYS A 306 -0.51 -24.35 10.81
C CYS A 306 -1.97 -24.66 11.18
N HIS A 307 -2.93 -24.29 10.34
CA HIS A 307 -4.36 -24.46 10.59
C HIS A 307 -4.95 -25.69 9.90
N GLN A 308 -4.30 -26.84 10.01
CA GLN A 308 -4.63 -28.06 9.25
C GLN A 308 -6.06 -28.55 9.47
N THR A 309 -6.60 -28.36 10.68
CA THR A 309 -7.98 -28.78 11.03
C THR A 309 -9.05 -28.03 10.23
N MET A 310 -8.74 -26.83 9.70
CA MET A 310 -9.67 -26.05 8.90
C MET A 310 -9.83 -26.59 7.47
N ALA A 311 -8.91 -27.44 7.01
CA ALA A 311 -8.93 -27.98 5.65
C ALA A 311 -10.10 -28.94 5.40
N THR A 312 -10.58 -29.63 6.44
CA THR A 312 -11.54 -30.74 6.31
C THR A 312 -12.97 -30.26 6.05
N ASN A 313 -13.36 -29.08 6.56
CA ASN A 313 -14.70 -28.54 6.38
C ASN A 313 -14.71 -27.02 6.18
N ILE A 314 -14.01 -26.56 5.14
CA ILE A 314 -13.88 -25.12 4.84
C ILE A 314 -15.22 -24.44 4.57
N THR A 315 -16.21 -25.13 3.99
CA THR A 315 -17.54 -24.55 3.76
C THR A 315 -18.29 -24.33 5.06
N ALA A 316 -18.19 -25.23 6.05
CA ALA A 316 -18.77 -24.97 7.37
C ALA A 316 -18.06 -23.81 8.10
N HIS A 317 -16.75 -23.64 7.89
CA HIS A 317 -16.03 -22.52 8.49
C HIS A 317 -16.35 -21.19 7.80
N THR A 318 -16.40 -21.16 6.47
CA THR A 318 -16.49 -19.91 5.69
C THR A 318 -17.92 -19.53 5.34
N HIS A 319 -18.86 -20.48 5.40
CA HIS A 319 -20.23 -20.35 4.90
C HIS A 319 -20.33 -20.00 3.40
N HIS A 320 -19.28 -20.33 2.64
CA HIS A 320 -19.23 -20.16 1.20
C HIS A 320 -18.94 -21.49 0.49
N ASP A 321 -19.32 -21.57 -0.79
CA ASP A 321 -18.97 -22.71 -1.63
C ASP A 321 -17.45 -22.91 -1.65
N LYS A 322 -17.01 -24.16 -1.47
CA LYS A 322 -15.59 -24.54 -1.30
C LYS A 322 -14.64 -23.92 -2.33
N ASN A 323 -15.09 -23.77 -3.58
CA ASN A 323 -14.27 -23.27 -4.68
C ASN A 323 -14.48 -21.77 -4.96
N SER A 324 -15.34 -21.09 -4.20
CA SER A 324 -15.59 -19.67 -4.36
C SER A 324 -14.46 -18.81 -3.78
N SER A 325 -14.41 -17.55 -4.20
CA SER A 325 -13.54 -16.54 -3.59
C SER A 325 -13.81 -16.36 -2.08
N GLY A 326 -15.03 -16.59 -1.62
CA GLY A 326 -15.42 -16.48 -0.20
C GLY A 326 -14.82 -17.57 0.70
N SER A 327 -14.41 -18.71 0.14
CA SER A 327 -13.73 -19.77 0.90
C SER A 327 -12.21 -19.57 1.03
N ARG A 328 -11.66 -18.48 0.50
CA ARG A 328 -10.23 -18.14 0.61
C ARG A 328 -9.93 -17.49 1.95
N CYS A 329 -9.04 -18.09 2.74
CA CYS A 329 -8.65 -17.59 4.06
C CYS A 329 -8.22 -16.11 4.01
N TYR A 330 -7.44 -15.76 2.99
CA TYR A 330 -6.95 -14.40 2.76
C TYR A 330 -8.06 -13.35 2.63
N ASN A 331 -9.18 -13.68 1.98
CA ASN A 331 -10.21 -12.69 1.67
C ASN A 331 -10.94 -12.21 2.93
N CYS A 332 -11.07 -13.09 3.93
CA CYS A 332 -11.65 -12.74 5.22
C CYS A 332 -10.60 -12.25 6.22
N HIS A 333 -9.47 -12.96 6.32
CA HIS A 333 -8.50 -12.72 7.39
C HIS A 333 -7.41 -11.70 7.06
N MET A 334 -7.23 -11.37 5.78
CA MET A 334 -6.27 -10.39 5.28
C MET A 334 -6.98 -9.47 4.25
N PRO A 335 -8.00 -8.70 4.70
CA PRO A 335 -8.83 -7.91 3.80
C PRO A 335 -8.02 -6.79 3.15
N ARG A 336 -8.50 -6.30 2.00
CA ARG A 336 -7.87 -5.21 1.25
C ARG A 336 -8.23 -3.85 1.82
N THR A 337 -7.63 -3.53 2.96
CA THR A 337 -7.87 -2.30 3.73
C THR A 337 -6.65 -1.37 3.78
N THR A 338 -5.60 -1.72 3.05
CA THR A 338 -4.36 -0.94 2.94
C THR A 338 -4.30 -0.33 1.54
N PHE A 339 -3.85 0.91 1.40
CA PHE A 339 -3.76 1.58 0.10
C PHE A 339 -2.32 2.00 -0.20
N GLY A 340 -1.91 1.89 -1.46
CA GLY A 340 -0.62 2.37 -1.95
C GLY A 340 -0.40 2.00 -3.41
N LEU A 341 0.50 2.71 -4.09
CA LEU A 341 0.78 2.52 -5.52
C LEU A 341 -0.48 2.47 -6.42
N LEU A 342 -1.52 3.26 -6.10
CA LEU A 342 -2.82 3.27 -6.79
C LEU A 342 -3.52 1.88 -6.78
N HIS A 343 -3.47 1.19 -5.65
CA HIS A 343 -4.05 -0.15 -5.48
C HIS A 343 -4.47 -0.40 -4.02
N ALA A 344 -5.54 -1.20 -3.84
CA ALA A 344 -5.86 -1.80 -2.54
C ALA A 344 -5.04 -3.08 -2.26
N ILE A 345 -4.25 -3.05 -1.20
CA ILE A 345 -3.34 -4.12 -0.79
C ILE A 345 -3.91 -4.83 0.44
N ARG A 346 -3.58 -6.12 0.57
CA ARG A 346 -4.00 -6.94 1.72
C ARG A 346 -3.33 -6.43 2.99
N SER A 347 -4.13 -6.26 4.03
CA SER A 347 -3.61 -6.12 5.38
C SER A 347 -2.83 -7.38 5.76
N HIS A 348 -1.65 -7.20 6.34
CA HIS A 348 -0.86 -8.28 6.94
C HIS A 348 -1.20 -8.52 8.40
N GLN A 349 -2.20 -7.80 8.93
CA GLN A 349 -2.79 -8.13 10.22
C GLN A 349 -3.85 -9.21 10.03
N VAL A 350 -3.46 -10.46 10.33
CA VAL A 350 -4.36 -11.61 10.28
C VAL A 350 -5.38 -11.48 11.42
N SER A 351 -6.62 -11.17 11.08
CA SER A 351 -7.70 -10.94 12.05
C SER A 351 -8.99 -11.62 11.66
N SER A 352 -9.90 -11.89 12.59
CA SER A 352 -11.26 -12.31 12.25
C SER A 352 -12.15 -11.11 11.93
N PRO A 353 -12.97 -11.14 10.86
CA PRO A 353 -13.87 -10.03 10.54
C PRO A 353 -14.85 -9.70 11.66
N THR A 354 -15.10 -8.40 11.87
CA THR A 354 -16.21 -7.91 12.69
C THR A 354 -16.86 -6.70 12.01
N VAL A 355 -18.06 -6.31 12.45
CA VAL A 355 -18.67 -5.04 12.02
C VAL A 355 -18.17 -3.85 12.86
N LYS A 356 -17.64 -4.13 14.07
CA LYS A 356 -17.21 -3.11 15.03
C LYS A 356 -16.14 -2.19 14.43
N GLU A 357 -15.20 -2.72 13.67
CA GLU A 357 -14.17 -1.93 12.99
C GLU A 357 -14.72 -0.87 12.02
N SER A 358 -15.81 -1.20 11.33
CA SER A 358 -16.48 -0.29 10.39
C SER A 358 -17.27 0.77 11.14
N VAL A 359 -17.97 0.39 12.20
CA VAL A 359 -18.80 1.30 13.01
C VAL A 359 -17.94 2.28 13.81
N ASP A 360 -16.89 1.80 14.47
CA ASP A 360 -16.09 2.61 15.37
C ASP A 360 -15.05 3.48 14.65
N TYR A 361 -14.50 2.97 13.54
CA TYR A 361 -13.30 3.54 12.90
C TYR A 361 -13.44 3.77 11.40
N GLY A 362 -14.59 3.44 10.80
CA GLY A 362 -14.81 3.55 9.36
C GLY A 362 -14.00 2.56 8.52
N ARG A 363 -13.23 1.64 9.12
CA ARG A 363 -12.42 0.69 8.35
C ARG A 363 -13.34 -0.30 7.60
N PRO A 364 -13.22 -0.44 6.27
CA PRO A 364 -13.99 -1.44 5.54
C PRO A 364 -13.75 -2.85 6.09
N ASN A 365 -14.82 -3.59 6.36
CA ASN A 365 -14.72 -4.99 6.80
C ASN A 365 -14.65 -5.94 5.58
N ALA A 366 -14.13 -7.15 5.80
CA ALA A 366 -13.91 -8.12 4.74
C ALA A 366 -15.17 -8.50 3.95
N CYS A 367 -16.34 -8.57 4.61
CA CYS A 367 -17.58 -9.02 3.98
C CYS A 367 -18.09 -7.98 2.96
N ASN A 368 -18.15 -6.71 3.38
CA ASN A 368 -18.62 -5.62 2.52
C ASN A 368 -17.60 -5.15 1.47
N LEU A 369 -16.42 -5.78 1.38
CA LEU A 369 -15.50 -5.63 0.24
C LEU A 369 -15.84 -6.58 -0.93
N CYS A 370 -16.64 -7.63 -0.69
CA CYS A 370 -17.22 -8.48 -1.74
C CYS A 370 -18.72 -8.19 -1.92
N HIS A 371 -19.46 -8.13 -0.82
CA HIS A 371 -20.88 -7.83 -0.76
C HIS A 371 -21.11 -6.32 -0.72
N LEU A 372 -20.68 -5.64 -1.79
CA LEU A 372 -20.74 -4.19 -1.93
C LEU A 372 -22.17 -3.65 -1.87
N ASP A 373 -23.16 -4.49 -2.19
CA ASP A 373 -24.59 -4.23 -2.23
C ASP A 373 -25.30 -4.42 -0.88
N GLN A 374 -24.57 -4.85 0.17
CA GLN A 374 -25.13 -5.17 1.49
C GLN A 374 -24.79 -4.10 2.53
N THR A 375 -25.67 -3.99 3.54
CA THR A 375 -25.53 -3.06 4.68
C THR A 375 -24.58 -3.62 5.75
N LEU A 376 -24.20 -2.79 6.73
CA LEU A 376 -23.49 -3.28 7.91
C LEU A 376 -24.39 -4.14 8.81
N ALA A 377 -25.70 -3.85 8.84
CA ALA A 377 -26.67 -4.69 9.55
C ALA A 377 -26.73 -6.12 8.99
N TRP A 378 -26.73 -6.28 7.67
CA TRP A 378 -26.65 -7.59 7.03
C TRP A 378 -25.39 -8.35 7.47
N THR A 379 -24.23 -7.69 7.43
CA THR A 379 -22.97 -8.31 7.87
C THR A 379 -23.02 -8.67 9.35
N ALA A 380 -23.57 -7.81 10.21
CA ALA A 380 -23.67 -8.06 11.64
C ALA A 380 -24.58 -9.26 11.94
N GLU A 381 -25.71 -9.38 11.24
CA GLU A 381 -26.63 -10.51 11.35
C GLU A 381 -25.94 -11.82 10.94
N LYS A 382 -25.24 -11.85 9.80
CA LYS A 382 -24.53 -13.05 9.33
C LYS A 382 -23.42 -13.45 10.29
N LEU A 383 -22.59 -12.50 10.74
CA LEU A 383 -21.53 -12.79 11.70
C LEU A 383 -22.08 -13.24 13.07
N GLY A 384 -23.21 -12.69 13.50
CA GLY A 384 -23.92 -13.11 14.70
C GLY A 384 -24.48 -14.53 14.60
N ALA A 385 -25.12 -14.85 13.46
CA ALA A 385 -25.70 -16.16 13.22
C ALA A 385 -24.64 -17.26 13.05
N TRP A 386 -23.55 -16.98 12.34
CA TRP A 386 -22.53 -17.98 11.99
C TRP A 386 -21.45 -18.15 13.07
N TYR A 387 -21.04 -17.06 13.70
CA TYR A 387 -19.88 -17.06 14.60
C TYR A 387 -20.18 -16.49 15.99
N HIS A 388 -21.45 -16.27 16.31
CA HIS A 388 -21.89 -15.72 17.60
C HIS A 388 -21.21 -14.40 17.96
N ARG A 389 -20.92 -13.57 16.94
CA ARG A 389 -20.33 -12.24 17.16
C ARG A 389 -21.39 -11.29 17.71
N PRO A 390 -21.03 -10.41 18.66
CA PRO A 390 -21.94 -9.36 19.12
C PRO A 390 -22.33 -8.44 17.98
N VAL A 391 -23.63 -8.16 17.87
CA VAL A 391 -24.16 -7.13 16.96
C VAL A 391 -23.93 -5.77 17.63
N PRO A 392 -23.10 -4.88 17.07
CA PRO A 392 -22.91 -3.54 17.63
C PRO A 392 -24.18 -2.69 17.44
N GLN A 393 -24.26 -1.56 18.14
CA GLN A 393 -25.28 -0.56 17.85
C GLN A 393 -25.02 0.05 16.47
N LEU A 394 -26.03 0.06 15.60
CA LEU A 394 -25.92 0.52 14.21
C LEU A 394 -26.72 1.80 13.99
N ALA A 395 -26.12 2.76 13.28
CA ALA A 395 -26.84 3.95 12.83
C ALA A 395 -27.92 3.59 11.80
N PRO A 396 -28.93 4.46 11.57
CA PRO A 396 -29.97 4.19 10.56
C PRO A 396 -29.40 3.94 9.15
N ASP A 397 -28.35 4.66 8.75
CA ASP A 397 -27.70 4.42 7.45
C ASP A 397 -27.05 3.03 7.39
N ASP A 398 -26.41 2.58 8.47
CA ASP A 398 -25.78 1.26 8.55
C ASP A 398 -26.76 0.09 8.48
N GLN A 399 -28.04 0.38 8.76
CA GLN A 399 -29.13 -0.59 8.66
C GLN A 399 -29.73 -0.64 7.26
N ASN A 400 -29.79 0.50 6.56
CA ASN A 400 -30.64 0.65 5.37
C ASN A 400 -29.86 0.94 4.08
N ILE A 401 -28.59 1.33 4.17
CA ILE A 401 -27.76 1.71 3.02
C ILE A 401 -26.54 0.81 2.97
N ALA A 402 -26.26 0.29 1.78
CA ALA A 402 -25.12 -0.57 1.53
C ALA A 402 -23.82 0.12 1.98
N ALA A 403 -22.95 -0.60 2.69
CA ALA A 403 -21.77 -0.01 3.32
C ALA A 403 -20.84 0.63 2.28
N ALA A 404 -20.69 0.00 1.10
CA ALA A 404 -19.90 0.55 0.00
C ALA A 404 -20.47 1.88 -0.53
N VAL A 405 -21.79 2.04 -0.57
CA VAL A 405 -22.44 3.30 -0.97
C VAL A 405 -22.13 4.42 0.01
N GLN A 406 -22.18 4.12 1.32
CA GLN A 406 -21.78 5.08 2.34
C GLN A 406 -20.31 5.47 2.19
N TRP A 407 -19.41 4.49 2.08
CA TRP A 407 -17.97 4.75 1.98
C TRP A 407 -17.57 5.51 0.71
N ILE A 408 -18.18 5.24 -0.45
CA ILE A 408 -17.84 5.95 -1.69
C ILE A 408 -18.43 7.37 -1.77
N LEU A 409 -19.59 7.61 -1.15
CA LEU A 409 -20.24 8.93 -1.18
C LEU A 409 -19.75 9.85 -0.06
N LYS A 410 -19.74 9.33 1.18
CA LYS A 410 -19.49 10.11 2.40
C LYS A 410 -18.21 9.77 3.16
N GLY A 411 -17.55 8.66 2.84
CA GLY A 411 -16.29 8.28 3.49
C GLY A 411 -15.12 9.22 3.18
N ASP A 412 -14.04 9.08 3.96
CA ASP A 412 -12.76 9.76 3.74
C ASP A 412 -12.13 9.35 2.39
N ALA A 413 -11.09 10.07 1.95
CA ALA A 413 -10.49 9.81 0.64
C ALA A 413 -9.91 8.39 0.50
N GLY A 414 -9.44 7.79 1.59
CA GLY A 414 -8.92 6.43 1.57
C GLY A 414 -10.02 5.38 1.48
N GLN A 415 -11.15 5.58 2.16
CA GLN A 415 -12.35 4.75 1.99
C GLN A 415 -12.85 4.83 0.56
N ARG A 416 -12.97 6.04 -0.01
CA ARG A 416 -13.41 6.22 -1.40
C ARG A 416 -12.47 5.55 -2.40
N ALA A 417 -11.15 5.63 -2.21
CA ALA A 417 -10.17 4.95 -3.05
C ALA A 417 -10.31 3.42 -2.98
N LEU A 418 -10.39 2.86 -1.77
CA LEU A 418 -10.57 1.42 -1.56
C LEU A 418 -11.85 0.89 -2.19
N ILE A 419 -12.96 1.63 -2.11
CA ILE A 419 -14.23 1.21 -2.70
C ILE A 419 -14.25 1.42 -4.22
N ALA A 420 -13.70 2.53 -4.73
CA ALA A 420 -13.53 2.71 -6.17
C ALA A 420 -12.71 1.57 -6.78
N TRP A 421 -11.61 1.17 -6.13
CA TRP A 421 -10.84 -0.02 -6.52
C TRP A 421 -11.66 -1.31 -6.37
N GLY A 422 -12.34 -1.48 -5.23
CA GLY A 422 -13.12 -2.68 -4.90
C GLY A 422 -14.26 -2.96 -5.89
N MET A 423 -14.89 -1.92 -6.43
CA MET A 423 -15.90 -2.04 -7.49
C MET A 423 -15.33 -2.61 -8.81
N GLY A 424 -14.01 -2.55 -9.02
CA GLY A 424 -13.30 -3.19 -10.14
C GLY A 424 -12.80 -4.60 -9.83
N TRP A 425 -12.86 -5.04 -8.56
CA TRP A 425 -12.39 -6.35 -8.17
C TRP A 425 -13.36 -7.44 -8.65
N GLU A 426 -12.87 -8.36 -9.47
CA GLU A 426 -13.67 -9.42 -10.09
C GLU A 426 -14.55 -10.19 -9.08
N SER A 427 -14.00 -10.56 -7.93
CA SER A 427 -14.77 -11.29 -6.91
C SER A 427 -15.92 -10.46 -6.34
N ALA A 428 -15.71 -9.16 -6.12
CA ALA A 428 -16.77 -8.28 -5.64
C ALA A 428 -17.86 -8.08 -6.69
N GLN A 429 -17.49 -7.93 -7.97
CA GLN A 429 -18.46 -7.83 -9.05
C GLN A 429 -19.29 -9.10 -9.24
N GLN A 430 -18.67 -10.28 -9.13
CA GLN A 430 -19.38 -11.56 -9.21
C GLN A 430 -20.35 -11.74 -8.05
N THR A 431 -20.02 -11.21 -6.86
CA THR A 431 -20.84 -11.33 -5.65
C THR A 431 -21.97 -10.29 -5.59
N ALA A 432 -21.67 -9.02 -5.83
CA ALA A 432 -22.62 -7.90 -5.67
C ALA A 432 -23.37 -7.53 -6.96
N GLY A 433 -22.98 -8.11 -8.11
CA GLY A 433 -23.47 -7.70 -9.41
C GLY A 433 -22.80 -6.43 -9.93
N ARG A 434 -22.91 -6.20 -11.25
CA ARG A 434 -22.23 -5.09 -11.95
C ARG A 434 -23.12 -3.88 -12.23
N ASP A 435 -24.41 -4.10 -12.38
CA ASP A 435 -25.31 -3.15 -13.04
C ASP A 435 -25.50 -1.84 -12.26
N TRP A 436 -25.36 -1.87 -10.94
CA TRP A 436 -25.49 -0.70 -10.08
C TRP A 436 -24.17 0.05 -9.85
N LEU A 437 -23.03 -0.47 -10.32
CA LEU A 437 -21.70 0.11 -10.06
C LEU A 437 -21.41 1.35 -10.92
N TYR A 438 -21.99 1.43 -12.13
CA TYR A 438 -21.66 2.49 -13.10
C TYR A 438 -21.88 3.91 -12.57
N PRO A 439 -23.06 4.27 -12.00
CA PRO A 439 -23.27 5.62 -11.46
C PRO A 439 -22.20 6.04 -10.46
N TYR A 440 -21.80 5.13 -9.57
CA TYR A 440 -20.83 5.39 -8.51
C TYR A 440 -19.42 5.59 -9.07
N LEU A 441 -18.99 4.74 -10.01
CA LEU A 441 -17.68 4.88 -10.67
C LEU A 441 -17.62 6.14 -11.53
N ILE A 442 -18.67 6.43 -12.31
CA ILE A 442 -18.73 7.63 -13.16
C ILE A 442 -18.73 8.91 -12.31
N TYR A 443 -19.44 8.91 -11.18
CA TYR A 443 -19.39 10.00 -10.22
C TYR A 443 -17.97 10.22 -9.66
N SER A 444 -17.29 9.13 -9.27
CA SER A 444 -15.93 9.18 -8.71
C SER A 444 -14.85 9.60 -9.72
N LEU A 445 -15.13 9.65 -11.03
CA LEU A 445 -14.24 10.30 -12.00
C LEU A 445 -14.08 11.81 -11.75
N ASN A 446 -14.94 12.43 -10.93
CA ASN A 446 -14.81 13.82 -10.48
C ASN A 446 -14.36 13.95 -9.01
N ASP A 447 -13.84 12.89 -8.39
CA ASP A 447 -13.35 13.00 -7.01
C ASP A 447 -12.20 14.01 -6.93
N PRO A 448 -12.10 14.84 -5.86
CA PRO A 448 -10.99 15.76 -5.69
C PRO A 448 -9.61 15.08 -5.70
N TYR A 449 -9.52 13.82 -5.23
CA TYR A 449 -8.26 13.08 -5.17
C TYR A 449 -8.00 12.34 -6.48
N ALA A 450 -6.83 12.59 -7.09
CA ALA A 450 -6.44 11.95 -8.35
C ALA A 450 -6.39 10.42 -8.24
N ALA A 451 -5.95 9.89 -7.10
CA ALA A 451 -5.92 8.44 -6.89
C ALA A 451 -7.33 7.80 -6.93
N VAL A 452 -8.34 8.45 -6.35
CA VAL A 452 -9.74 7.97 -6.42
C VAL A 452 -10.25 7.98 -7.87
N ARG A 453 -9.92 9.03 -8.64
CA ARG A 453 -10.25 9.11 -10.06
C ARG A 453 -9.58 8.02 -10.89
N PHE A 454 -8.32 7.72 -10.58
CA PHE A 454 -7.57 6.63 -11.23
C PHE A 454 -8.25 5.28 -10.95
N ASP A 455 -8.51 4.95 -9.69
CA ASP A 455 -9.17 3.70 -9.32
C ASP A 455 -10.58 3.59 -9.94
N ALA A 456 -11.35 4.68 -9.93
CA ALA A 456 -12.67 4.72 -10.55
C ALA A 456 -12.61 4.46 -12.06
N TRP A 457 -11.64 5.06 -12.76
CA TRP A 457 -11.41 4.83 -14.18
C TRP A 457 -11.00 3.38 -14.46
N LYS A 458 -10.04 2.83 -13.71
CA LYS A 458 -9.59 1.45 -13.91
C LYS A 458 -10.70 0.45 -13.63
N SER A 459 -11.49 0.66 -12.58
CA SER A 459 -12.65 -0.16 -12.27
C SER A 459 -13.74 -0.03 -13.33
N LEU A 460 -13.99 1.15 -13.86
CA LEU A 460 -14.97 1.35 -14.93
C LEU A 460 -14.58 0.56 -16.20
N GLN A 461 -13.30 0.50 -16.54
CA GLN A 461 -12.81 -0.29 -17.68
C GLN A 461 -13.05 -1.80 -17.57
N THR A 462 -13.31 -2.31 -16.36
CA THR A 462 -13.65 -3.73 -16.16
C THR A 462 -15.13 -4.03 -16.46
N LEU A 463 -15.97 -3.00 -16.60
CA LEU A 463 -17.39 -3.15 -16.85
C LEU A 463 -17.72 -3.20 -18.35
N PRO A 464 -18.76 -3.95 -18.75
CA PRO A 464 -19.23 -3.99 -20.14
C PRO A 464 -19.45 -2.59 -20.74
N GLY A 465 -18.94 -2.37 -21.96
CA GLY A 465 -19.07 -1.10 -22.68
C GLY A 465 -17.98 -0.06 -22.39
N PHE A 466 -17.06 -0.32 -21.46
CA PHE A 466 -16.04 0.64 -21.03
C PHE A 466 -14.59 0.16 -21.18
N SER A 467 -14.34 -1.02 -21.75
CA SER A 467 -12.99 -1.59 -21.92
C SER A 467 -11.99 -0.61 -22.57
N ASP A 468 -12.46 0.17 -23.55
CA ASP A 468 -11.66 1.12 -24.31
C ASP A 468 -11.88 2.57 -23.88
N PHE A 469 -12.53 2.80 -22.73
CA PHE A 469 -12.79 4.14 -22.22
C PHE A 469 -11.47 4.81 -21.80
N SER A 470 -11.04 5.79 -22.60
CA SER A 470 -9.84 6.59 -22.34
C SER A 470 -10.16 7.75 -21.41
N PHE A 471 -9.30 7.99 -20.43
CA PHE A 471 -9.51 9.04 -19.43
C PHE A 471 -8.18 9.57 -18.90
N THR A 472 -8.04 10.90 -18.89
CA THR A 472 -6.89 11.57 -18.26
C THR A 472 -7.26 11.96 -16.83
N TYR A 473 -6.99 11.07 -15.88
CA TYR A 473 -7.38 11.27 -14.48
C TYR A 473 -6.69 12.46 -13.79
N THR A 474 -5.62 12.99 -14.38
CA THR A 474 -4.85 14.15 -13.89
C THR A 474 -5.31 15.49 -14.48
N ALA A 475 -6.31 15.47 -15.37
CA ALA A 475 -6.78 16.66 -16.07
C ALA A 475 -7.58 17.62 -15.16
N ALA A 476 -7.83 18.83 -15.69
CA ALA A 476 -8.61 19.86 -15.02
C ALA A 476 -10.10 19.55 -14.98
N ASP A 477 -10.82 20.18 -14.04
CA ASP A 477 -12.22 19.85 -13.72
C ASP A 477 -13.20 19.95 -14.90
N ASP A 478 -12.99 20.87 -15.85
CA ASP A 478 -13.84 20.97 -17.05
C ASP A 478 -13.80 19.69 -17.89
N TYR A 479 -12.59 19.16 -18.11
CA TYR A 479 -12.41 17.90 -18.81
C TYR A 479 -13.01 16.73 -18.01
N LEU A 480 -12.82 16.70 -16.69
CA LEU A 480 -13.36 15.64 -15.84
C LEU A 480 -14.91 15.60 -15.93
N ARG A 481 -15.56 16.77 -15.85
CA ARG A 481 -17.01 16.90 -16.00
C ARG A 481 -17.50 16.45 -17.37
N GLU A 482 -16.83 16.87 -18.44
CA GLU A 482 -17.16 16.49 -19.81
C GLU A 482 -17.06 14.97 -20.00
N MET A 483 -15.98 14.35 -19.51
CA MET A 483 -15.76 12.91 -19.64
C MET A 483 -16.75 12.10 -18.80
N SER A 484 -17.13 12.58 -17.61
CA SER A 484 -18.20 11.93 -16.83
C SER A 484 -19.56 12.01 -17.51
N ALA A 485 -19.90 13.14 -18.15
CA ALA A 485 -21.12 13.25 -18.93
C ALA A 485 -21.14 12.25 -20.10
N ARG A 486 -20.03 12.14 -20.84
CA ARG A 486 -19.87 11.13 -21.91
C ARG A 486 -19.96 9.70 -21.39
N ALA A 487 -19.39 9.43 -20.21
CA ALA A 487 -19.49 8.12 -19.58
C ALA A 487 -20.95 7.78 -19.22
N TYR A 488 -21.71 8.74 -18.67
CA TYR A 488 -23.15 8.57 -18.42
C TYR A 488 -23.93 8.29 -19.71
N GLU A 489 -23.69 9.03 -20.79
CA GLU A 489 -24.32 8.77 -22.08
C GLU A 489 -23.99 7.37 -22.62
N THR A 490 -22.72 6.96 -22.49
CA THR A 490 -22.26 5.64 -22.92
C THR A 490 -22.96 4.54 -22.14
N TRP A 491 -23.03 4.67 -20.81
CA TRP A 491 -23.72 3.71 -19.95
C TRP A 491 -25.20 3.59 -20.31
N LEU A 492 -25.91 4.72 -20.47
CA LEU A 492 -27.32 4.74 -20.85
C LEU A 492 -27.57 4.07 -22.21
N ARG A 493 -26.68 4.28 -23.20
CA ARG A 493 -26.81 3.69 -24.54
C ARG A 493 -26.41 2.21 -24.59
N ALA A 494 -25.34 1.82 -23.88
CA ALA A 494 -24.75 0.49 -24.00
C ALA A 494 -25.37 -0.56 -23.05
N VAL A 495 -26.00 -0.13 -21.96
CA VAL A 495 -26.45 -1.02 -20.87
C VAL A 495 -27.92 -0.78 -20.47
N GLY A 496 -28.51 0.37 -20.81
CA GLY A 496 -29.80 0.86 -20.29
C GLY A 496 -31.06 0.08 -20.69
N GLU A 497 -30.99 -0.94 -21.55
CA GLU A 497 -32.16 -1.72 -22.01
C GLU A 497 -32.43 -3.00 -21.19
N ARG A 498 -31.82 -3.17 -20.01
CA ARG A 498 -31.94 -4.40 -19.22
C ARG A 498 -32.91 -4.25 -18.05
N ASN A 499 -33.83 -5.22 -17.90
CA ASN A 499 -34.61 -5.44 -16.68
C ASN A 499 -33.67 -5.87 -15.54
N VAL A 500 -32.99 -4.90 -14.92
CA VAL A 500 -32.06 -5.15 -13.81
C VAL A 500 -32.82 -4.99 -12.50
N THR A 501 -32.68 -5.98 -11.61
CA THR A 501 -33.15 -5.86 -10.23
C THR A 501 -32.13 -5.11 -9.40
N ILE A 502 -32.40 -3.83 -9.14
CA ILE A 502 -31.56 -2.97 -8.31
C ILE A 502 -32.00 -3.07 -6.85
N ARG A 503 -31.06 -3.36 -5.96
CA ARG A 503 -31.32 -3.47 -4.52
C ARG A 503 -31.61 -2.10 -3.91
N PRO A 504 -32.68 -1.93 -3.10
CA PRO A 504 -33.01 -0.67 -2.46
C PRO A 504 -31.86 -0.05 -1.65
N GLU A 505 -31.03 -0.89 -1.03
CA GLU A 505 -29.88 -0.55 -0.20
C GLU A 505 -28.76 0.15 -1.00
N THR A 506 -28.74 -0.03 -2.32
CA THR A 506 -27.77 0.66 -3.21
C THR A 506 -28.12 2.12 -3.45
N ALA A 507 -29.19 2.65 -2.84
CA ALA A 507 -29.66 4.03 -2.98
C ALA A 507 -29.90 4.48 -4.45
N LEU A 508 -30.18 3.52 -5.34
CA LEU A 508 -30.60 3.76 -6.71
C LEU A 508 -32.09 3.46 -6.89
N ASP A 509 -32.73 4.14 -7.84
CA ASP A 509 -34.08 3.83 -8.30
C ASP A 509 -34.09 2.66 -9.29
N SER A 510 -35.27 2.32 -9.83
CA SER A 510 -35.43 1.22 -10.80
C SER A 510 -34.68 1.45 -12.12
N ASP A 511 -34.37 2.70 -12.45
CA ASP A 511 -33.66 3.08 -13.66
C ASP A 511 -32.13 3.16 -13.43
N GLY A 512 -31.67 2.80 -12.21
CA GLY A 512 -30.27 2.90 -11.81
C GLY A 512 -29.80 4.32 -11.54
N ARG A 513 -30.71 5.29 -11.44
CA ARG A 513 -30.35 6.67 -11.09
C ARG A 513 -30.31 6.82 -9.58
N PHE A 514 -29.49 7.75 -9.11
CA PHE A 514 -29.42 8.07 -7.69
C PHE A 514 -30.78 8.52 -7.15
N LYS A 515 -31.21 7.93 -6.03
CA LYS A 515 -32.29 8.50 -5.20
C LYS A 515 -31.81 9.85 -4.67
N GLN A 516 -32.25 10.93 -5.30
CA GLN A 516 -31.64 12.26 -5.15
C GLN A 516 -31.52 12.71 -3.69
N ASP A 517 -32.56 12.56 -2.88
CA ASP A 517 -32.53 12.98 -1.47
C ASP A 517 -31.45 12.24 -0.67
N THR A 518 -31.32 10.94 -0.89
CA THR A 518 -30.30 10.11 -0.20
C THR A 518 -28.90 10.46 -0.70
N PHE A 519 -28.73 10.60 -2.01
CA PHE A 519 -27.44 10.92 -2.62
C PHE A 519 -26.94 12.30 -2.19
N GLN A 520 -27.79 13.34 -2.24
CA GLN A 520 -27.40 14.69 -1.84
C GLN A 520 -27.07 14.75 -0.35
N ARG A 521 -27.82 14.06 0.51
CA ARG A 521 -27.53 13.98 1.94
C ARG A 521 -26.17 13.31 2.19
N LEU A 522 -25.94 12.11 1.68
CA LEU A 522 -24.67 11.40 1.88
C LEU A 522 -23.49 12.20 1.31
N ARG A 523 -23.64 12.79 0.12
CA ARG A 523 -22.62 13.66 -0.46
C ARG A 523 -22.32 14.88 0.42
N GLY A 524 -23.35 15.49 1.03
CA GLY A 524 -23.21 16.61 1.95
C GLY A 524 -22.52 16.24 3.28
N GLU A 525 -22.65 14.98 3.70
CA GLU A 525 -21.98 14.40 4.88
C GLU A 525 -20.54 13.94 4.61
N ARG A 526 -19.99 14.17 3.41
CA ARG A 526 -18.67 13.66 3.04
C ARG A 526 -17.58 14.14 3.98
N ASP A 527 -16.79 13.19 4.47
CA ASP A 527 -15.54 13.47 5.15
C ASP A 527 -14.50 14.01 4.16
N ASN A 528 -14.29 15.32 4.23
CA ASN A 528 -13.32 16.06 3.45
C ASN A 528 -12.04 16.35 4.25
N LYS A 529 -11.81 15.67 5.38
CA LYS A 529 -10.54 15.75 6.10
C LYS A 529 -9.40 15.43 5.11
N PRO A 530 -8.34 16.26 5.05
CA PRO A 530 -7.15 15.94 4.26
C PRO A 530 -6.56 14.60 4.71
N ILE A 531 -6.40 13.67 3.77
CA ILE A 531 -5.78 12.36 4.00
C ILE A 531 -4.55 12.25 3.10
N ILE A 532 -3.42 11.90 3.68
CA ILE A 532 -2.20 11.58 2.93
C ILE A 532 -1.88 10.10 3.18
N LEU A 533 -2.04 9.25 2.16
CA LEU A 533 -1.51 7.89 2.16
C LEU A 533 -0.38 7.82 1.14
N ALA A 534 0.83 8.04 1.63
CA ALA A 534 2.08 7.97 0.88
C ALA A 534 3.08 7.09 1.63
N GLU A 535 3.81 6.27 0.87
CA GLU A 535 4.80 5.31 1.37
C GLU A 535 6.09 5.94 1.92
#